data_AF-A0A164J1E4-F1
#
_entry.id   AF-A0A164J1E4-F1
#
_cell.length_a   1.000
_cell.length_b   1.000
_cell.length_c   1.000
_cell.angle_alpha   90.00
_cell.angle_beta   90.00
_cell.angle_gamma   90.00
#
_symmetry.space_group_name_H-M   'P 1'
#
loop_
_entity.id
_entity.type
_entity.pdbx_description
1 polymer ?
#
loop_
_entity_poly.entity_id
_entity_poly.type
_entity_poly.pdbx_seq_one_letter_code
_entity_poly.pdbx_strand_id
1 'polypeptide(L)'
;MPMHNHGNMIVRLGHFVQWLGSQAEELGVEIHPGIAASEILYHEDGSVKGIATNDVGIAKDGSPKDTFARGMELHAKCTIFAEGCHGHLAKMLYKKFNLRTECEPQTYAIGLKELWEIDPAKHHPGRIEHTVGWPLERTTYGGSF
;
A
#
# COMPACT_ATOMS: atom_id res chain seq x y z
N MET A 1 12.88 -13.52 21.86
CA MET A 1 13.16 -14.05 20.51
C MET A 1 12.21 -13.37 19.55
N PRO A 2 12.67 -12.71 18.47
CA PRO A 2 11.81 -11.91 17.59
C PRO A 2 10.71 -12.73 16.89
N MET A 3 10.89 -14.05 16.74
CA MET A 3 9.92 -14.96 16.13
C MET A 3 8.90 -15.56 17.12
N HIS A 4 8.77 -15.00 18.33
CA HIS A 4 7.83 -15.47 19.33
C HIS A 4 6.49 -14.71 19.24
N ASN A 5 5.39 -15.42 18.98
CA ASN A 5 4.08 -14.84 18.67
C ASN A 5 3.09 -14.85 19.85
N HIS A 6 3.56 -14.87 21.10
CA HIS A 6 2.66 -14.84 22.25
C HIS A 6 1.84 -13.54 22.30
N GLY A 7 0.51 -13.67 22.40
CA GLY A 7 -0.43 -12.54 22.41
C GLY A 7 -0.87 -12.05 21.02
N ASN A 8 -0.33 -12.60 19.94
CA ASN A 8 -0.68 -12.21 18.57
C ASN A 8 -1.88 -13.01 18.03
N MET A 9 -2.48 -12.50 16.95
CA MET A 9 -3.62 -13.09 16.25
C MET A 9 -3.27 -13.39 14.79
N ILE A 10 -3.80 -14.50 14.25
CA ILE A 10 -3.73 -14.81 12.81
C ILE A 10 -4.97 -14.23 12.15
N VAL A 11 -4.79 -13.36 11.15
CA VAL A 11 -5.89 -12.64 10.50
C VAL A 11 -5.77 -12.65 8.97
N ARG A 12 -6.92 -12.58 8.29
CA ARG A 12 -6.97 -12.19 6.88
C ARG A 12 -6.94 -10.66 6.81
N LEU A 13 -5.75 -10.08 6.64
CA LEU A 13 -5.57 -8.62 6.71
C LEU A 13 -6.52 -7.85 5.76
N GLY A 14 -6.80 -8.37 4.57
CA GLY A 14 -7.78 -7.75 3.65
C GLY A 14 -9.20 -7.65 4.22
N HIS A 15 -9.67 -8.69 4.93
CA HIS A 15 -10.99 -8.64 5.61
C HIS A 15 -10.97 -7.66 6.78
N PHE A 16 -9.86 -7.63 7.52
CA PHE A 16 -9.71 -6.70 8.63
C PHE A 16 -9.68 -5.23 8.16
N VAL A 17 -8.98 -4.92 7.07
CA VAL A 17 -8.96 -3.58 6.46
C VAL A 17 -10.34 -3.21 5.92
N GLN A 18 -11.07 -4.14 5.29
CA GLN A 18 -12.44 -3.89 4.87
C GLN A 18 -13.35 -3.54 6.06
N TRP A 19 -13.24 -4.28 7.17
CA TRP A 19 -13.97 -3.98 8.39
C TRP A 19 -13.57 -2.63 9.01
N LEU A 20 -12.28 -2.29 9.01
CA LEU A 20 -11.85 -0.94 9.44
C LEU A 20 -12.45 0.16 8.57
N GLY A 21 -12.61 -0.09 7.27
CA GLY A 21 -13.31 0.80 6.34
C GLY A 21 -14.75 1.05 6.77
N SER A 22 -15.52 0.00 7.08
CA SER A 22 -16.90 0.17 7.55
C SER A 22 -16.97 0.94 8.87
N GLN A 23 -16.05 0.69 9.81
CA GLN A 23 -15.98 1.48 11.05
C GLN A 23 -15.67 2.95 10.80
N ALA A 24 -14.82 3.26 9.81
CA ALA A 24 -14.49 4.63 9.45
C ALA A 24 -15.69 5.36 8.79
N GLU A 25 -16.42 4.69 7.90
CA GLU A 25 -17.65 5.24 7.31
C GLU A 25 -18.72 5.52 8.36
N GLU A 26 -18.90 4.62 9.34
CA GLU A 26 -19.80 4.83 10.50
C GLU A 26 -19.41 6.06 11.33
N LEU A 27 -18.13 6.41 11.37
CA LEU A 27 -17.60 7.60 12.04
C LEU A 27 -17.64 8.86 11.15
N GLY A 28 -18.21 8.77 9.94
CA GLY A 28 -18.38 9.89 9.02
C GLY A 28 -17.20 10.15 8.09
N VAL A 29 -16.25 9.21 7.98
CA VAL A 29 -15.18 9.31 6.97
C VAL A 29 -15.77 9.02 5.59
N GLU A 30 -15.53 9.93 4.64
CA GLU A 30 -15.86 9.70 3.23
C GLU A 30 -14.79 8.80 2.60
N ILE A 31 -15.19 7.59 2.14
CA ILE A 31 -14.29 6.64 1.49
C ILE A 31 -14.61 6.56 -0.01
N HIS A 32 -13.57 6.74 -0.82
CA HIS A 32 -13.66 6.73 -2.27
C HIS A 32 -12.84 5.57 -2.87
N PRO A 33 -13.35 4.32 -2.81
CA PRO A 33 -12.63 3.18 -3.37
C PRO A 33 -12.56 3.28 -4.91
N GLY A 34 -11.50 2.73 -5.50
CA GLY A 34 -11.32 2.73 -6.96
C GLY A 34 -10.85 4.08 -7.55
N ILE A 35 -10.60 5.07 -6.70
CA ILE A 35 -10.08 6.38 -7.11
C ILE A 35 -8.60 6.47 -6.74
N ALA A 36 -7.73 6.54 -7.74
CA ALA A 36 -6.30 6.67 -7.51
C ALA A 36 -5.90 8.15 -7.46
N ALA A 37 -5.16 8.55 -6.41
CA ALA A 37 -4.42 9.80 -6.43
C ALA A 37 -3.24 9.65 -7.41
N SER A 38 -3.17 10.51 -8.42
CA SER A 38 -2.15 10.44 -9.49
C SER A 38 -1.24 11.66 -9.55
N GLU A 39 -1.64 12.76 -8.93
CA GLU A 39 -0.86 14.01 -8.92
C GLU A 39 -0.88 14.64 -7.53
N ILE A 40 0.24 15.27 -7.13
CA ILE A 40 0.34 16.07 -5.92
C ILE A 40 0.17 17.54 -6.29
N LEU A 41 -0.80 18.19 -5.65
CA LEU A 41 -1.05 19.61 -5.83
C LEU A 41 -0.25 20.41 -4.80
N TYR A 42 0.34 21.52 -5.23
CA TYR A 42 1.12 22.41 -4.35
C TYR A 42 0.50 23.81 -4.33
N HIS A 43 0.63 24.48 -3.18
CA HIS A 43 0.42 25.92 -3.07
C HIS A 43 1.60 26.69 -3.69
N GLU A 44 1.41 27.99 -3.91
CA GLU A 44 2.45 28.87 -4.44
C GLU A 44 3.68 28.96 -3.51
N ASP A 45 3.49 28.79 -2.20
CA ASP A 45 4.57 28.72 -1.20
C ASP A 45 5.36 27.39 -1.23
N GLY A 46 4.94 26.44 -2.08
CA GLY A 46 5.56 25.14 -2.25
C GLY A 46 5.07 24.06 -1.26
N SER A 47 4.17 24.38 -0.34
CA SER A 47 3.52 23.40 0.54
C SER A 47 2.49 22.54 -0.22
N VAL A 48 2.16 21.36 0.30
CA VAL A 48 1.16 20.47 -0.31
C VAL A 48 -0.24 21.03 -0.10
N LYS A 49 -0.98 21.22 -1.20
CA LYS A 49 -2.37 21.66 -1.25
C LYS A 49 -3.36 20.49 -1.22
N GLY A 50 -2.95 19.34 -1.74
CA GLY A 50 -3.85 18.20 -1.94
C GLY A 50 -3.35 17.21 -2.99
N ILE A 51 -4.28 16.46 -3.57
CA ILE A 51 -4.03 15.56 -4.70
C ILE A 51 -5.04 15.79 -5.81
N ALA A 52 -4.71 15.35 -7.03
CA ALA A 52 -5.69 15.12 -8.08
C ALA A 52 -5.82 13.62 -8.38
N THR A 53 -7.04 13.20 -8.69
CA THR A 53 -7.32 11.81 -9.10
C THR A 53 -6.89 11.59 -10.54
N ASN A 54 -6.82 10.33 -10.98
CA ASN A 54 -6.48 10.02 -12.35
C ASN A 54 -7.55 10.54 -13.35
N ASP A 55 -7.09 11.05 -14.49
CA ASP A 55 -7.92 11.24 -15.67
C ASP A 55 -8.43 9.86 -16.16
N VAL A 56 -9.61 9.84 -16.77
CA VAL A 56 -10.19 8.64 -17.39
C VAL A 56 -10.48 8.88 -18.86
N GLY A 57 -10.62 7.80 -19.64
CA GLY A 57 -10.88 7.91 -21.08
C GLY A 57 -9.66 8.32 -21.90
N ILE A 58 -8.45 7.90 -21.50
CA ILE A 58 -7.22 8.05 -22.28
C ILE A 58 -6.94 6.74 -23.03
N ALA A 59 -6.55 6.82 -24.30
CA ALA A 59 -6.19 5.68 -25.13
C ALA A 59 -4.77 5.17 -24.82
N LYS A 60 -4.45 3.95 -25.28
CA LYS A 60 -3.14 3.33 -25.02
C LYS A 60 -1.96 4.15 -25.59
N ASP A 61 -2.21 4.93 -26.65
CA ASP A 61 -1.25 5.83 -27.27
C ASP A 61 -1.16 7.21 -26.58
N GLY A 62 -1.96 7.45 -25.53
CA GLY A 62 -2.02 8.70 -24.78
C GLY A 62 -3.02 9.74 -25.31
N SER A 63 -3.70 9.47 -26.43
CA SER A 63 -4.72 10.38 -26.97
C SER A 63 -6.01 10.37 -26.13
N PRO A 64 -6.73 11.50 -26.00
CA PRO A 64 -8.04 11.53 -25.32
C PRO A 64 -9.10 10.82 -26.17
N LYS A 65 -9.92 9.98 -25.55
CA LYS A 65 -11.12 9.38 -26.17
C LYS A 65 -12.30 10.33 -26.05
N ASP A 66 -13.39 10.03 -26.76
CA ASP A 66 -14.67 10.75 -26.62
C ASP A 66 -15.25 10.68 -25.20
N THR A 67 -14.85 9.66 -24.43
CA THR A 67 -15.21 9.48 -23.01
C THR A 67 -14.19 10.08 -22.04
N PHE A 68 -13.32 10.98 -22.51
CA PHE A 68 -12.31 11.62 -21.66
C PHE A 68 -12.98 12.44 -20.55
N ALA A 69 -12.51 12.26 -19.32
CA ALA A 69 -12.87 13.11 -18.21
C ALA A 69 -11.65 13.39 -17.34
N ARG A 70 -11.51 14.65 -16.95
CA ARG A 70 -10.47 15.10 -16.02
C ARG A 70 -10.70 14.52 -14.63
N GLY A 71 -9.61 14.21 -13.95
CA GLY A 71 -9.60 13.85 -12.54
C GLY A 71 -10.08 15.01 -11.65
N MET A 72 -10.49 14.67 -10.44
CA MET A 72 -10.97 15.61 -9.44
C MET A 72 -9.82 16.09 -8.57
N GLU A 73 -9.78 17.38 -8.27
CA GLU A 73 -8.87 17.93 -7.27
C GLU A 73 -9.48 17.80 -5.86
N LEU A 74 -8.74 17.21 -4.93
CA LEU A 74 -9.07 17.14 -3.51
C LEU A 74 -8.12 18.05 -2.74
N HIS A 75 -8.60 19.24 -2.36
CA HIS A 75 -7.83 20.19 -1.55
C HIS A 75 -8.04 19.91 -0.07
N ALA A 76 -6.95 19.92 0.70
CA ALA A 76 -7.01 19.69 2.14
C ALA A 76 -5.97 20.53 2.85
N LYS A 77 -6.27 20.92 4.09
CA LYS A 77 -5.28 21.59 4.97
C LYS A 77 -4.09 20.69 5.30
N CYS A 78 -4.30 19.38 5.30
CA CYS A 78 -3.27 18.37 5.52
C CYS A 78 -3.63 17.15 4.68
N THR A 79 -2.65 16.63 3.93
CA THR A 79 -2.78 15.41 3.13
C THR A 79 -1.89 14.34 3.72
N ILE A 80 -2.46 13.20 4.09
CA ILE A 80 -1.72 12.05 4.62
C ILE A 80 -1.43 11.08 3.47
N PHE A 81 -0.15 10.79 3.23
CA PHE A 81 0.29 9.84 2.20
C PHE A 81 0.48 8.45 2.80
N ALA A 82 -0.42 7.53 2.49
CA ALA A 82 -0.47 6.18 3.05
C ALA A 82 -0.47 5.07 1.98
N GLU A 83 0.27 5.28 0.87
CA GLU A 83 0.34 4.35 -0.27
C GLU A 83 0.97 2.98 0.06
N GLY A 84 1.67 2.88 1.19
CA GLY A 84 2.38 1.67 1.60
C GLY A 84 3.77 1.54 0.98
N CYS A 85 4.20 0.29 0.75
CA CYS A 85 5.54 -0.04 0.29
C CYS A 85 5.81 0.55 -1.11
N HIS A 86 6.83 1.41 -1.22
CA HIS A 86 7.26 2.03 -2.47
C HIS A 86 6.19 2.91 -3.17
N GLY A 87 5.39 3.66 -2.40
CA GLY A 87 4.41 4.63 -2.91
C GLY A 87 4.99 5.60 -3.96
N HIS A 88 4.28 5.78 -5.07
CA HIS A 88 4.78 6.55 -6.21
C HIS A 88 4.72 8.06 -5.95
N LEU A 89 3.70 8.55 -5.27
CA LEU A 89 3.62 9.96 -4.86
C LEU A 89 4.61 10.25 -3.75
N ALA A 90 4.73 9.37 -2.76
CA ALA A 90 5.73 9.48 -1.69
C ALA A 90 7.15 9.58 -2.24
N LYS A 91 7.47 8.82 -3.30
CA LYS A 91 8.76 8.91 -4.00
C LYS A 91 9.03 10.30 -4.57
N MET A 92 8.01 10.98 -5.09
CA MET A 92 8.12 12.37 -5.55
C MET A 92 8.34 13.34 -4.39
N LEU A 93 7.64 13.14 -3.27
CA LEU A 93 7.80 13.95 -2.06
C LEU A 93 9.22 13.90 -1.49
N TYR A 94 9.83 12.70 -1.45
CA TYR A 94 11.20 12.55 -0.97
C TYR A 94 12.17 13.45 -1.72
N LYS A 95 11.98 13.58 -3.04
CA LYS A 95 12.80 14.46 -3.90
C LYS A 95 12.43 15.94 -3.71
N LYS A 96 11.14 16.27 -3.69
CA LYS A 96 10.66 17.66 -3.58
C LYS A 96 11.13 18.34 -2.31
N PHE A 97 11.12 17.62 -1.19
CA PHE A 97 11.43 18.15 0.14
C PHE A 97 12.74 17.62 0.73
N ASN A 98 13.57 16.94 -0.06
CA ASN A 98 14.85 16.36 0.37
C ASN A 98 14.74 15.47 1.63
N LEU A 99 13.68 14.66 1.74
CA LEU A 99 13.34 13.91 2.96
C LEU A 99 14.27 12.70 3.25
N ARG A 100 15.36 12.56 2.50
CA ARG A 100 16.28 11.41 2.54
C ARG A 100 17.73 11.81 2.83
N THR A 101 17.97 13.04 3.28
CA THR A 101 19.32 13.56 3.53
C THR A 101 20.01 12.88 4.72
N GLU A 102 19.25 12.42 5.71
CA GLU A 102 19.78 11.85 6.95
C GLU A 102 19.32 10.40 7.18
N CYS A 103 19.13 9.65 6.10
CA CYS A 103 18.82 8.22 6.19
C CYS A 103 19.43 7.44 5.03
N GLU A 104 19.69 6.16 5.26
CA GLU A 104 20.03 5.24 4.19
C GLU A 104 18.83 4.99 3.25
N PRO A 105 19.08 4.68 1.97
CA PRO A 105 18.01 4.25 1.07
C PRO A 105 17.30 3.00 1.60
N GLN A 106 15.99 2.95 1.39
CA GLN A 106 15.20 1.78 1.77
C GLN A 106 15.61 0.55 0.95
N THR A 107 15.74 -0.60 1.62
CA THR A 107 15.90 -1.91 0.99
C THR A 107 14.56 -2.65 1.00
N TYR A 108 14.35 -3.54 0.03
CA TYR A 108 13.06 -4.19 -0.18
C TYR A 108 13.24 -5.69 -0.41
N ALA A 109 12.17 -6.43 -0.14
CA ALA A 109 11.98 -7.80 -0.56
C ALA A 109 10.58 -7.95 -1.16
N ILE A 110 10.40 -8.95 -2.02
CA ILE A 110 9.10 -9.29 -2.59
C ILE A 110 8.48 -10.45 -1.81
N GLY A 111 7.21 -10.29 -1.43
CA GLY A 111 6.41 -11.35 -0.83
C GLY A 111 5.43 -11.91 -1.85
N LEU A 112 5.43 -13.23 -2.03
CA LEU A 112 4.43 -13.94 -2.83
C LEU A 112 3.54 -14.73 -1.88
N LYS A 113 2.23 -14.76 -2.15
CA LYS A 113 1.24 -15.38 -1.27
C LYS A 113 0.15 -16.04 -2.08
N GLU A 114 -0.27 -17.20 -1.58
CA GLU A 114 -1.44 -17.95 -2.04
C GLU A 114 -2.31 -18.36 -0.84
N LEU A 115 -3.54 -18.77 -1.10
CA LEU A 115 -4.47 -19.32 -0.11
C LEU A 115 -4.83 -20.74 -0.52
N TRP A 116 -4.79 -21.66 0.43
CA TRP A 116 -5.09 -23.07 0.22
C TRP A 116 -6.23 -23.51 1.12
N GLU A 117 -7.05 -24.42 0.59
CA GLU A 117 -7.87 -25.30 1.40
C GLU A 117 -7.17 -26.66 1.44
N ILE A 118 -6.96 -27.19 2.66
CA ILE A 118 -6.24 -28.44 2.89
C ILE A 118 -7.13 -29.45 3.59
N ASP A 119 -6.72 -30.72 3.56
CA ASP A 119 -7.33 -31.77 4.35
C ASP A 119 -7.44 -31.34 5.84
N PRO A 120 -8.66 -31.29 6.41
CA PRO A 120 -8.88 -30.88 7.80
C PRO A 120 -8.03 -31.67 8.81
N ALA A 121 -7.70 -32.94 8.52
CA ALA A 121 -6.86 -33.76 9.40
C ALA A 121 -5.41 -33.25 9.50
N LYS A 122 -4.94 -32.44 8.54
CA LYS A 122 -3.60 -31.82 8.51
C LYS A 122 -3.62 -30.37 9.03
N HIS A 123 -4.79 -29.81 9.28
CA HIS A 123 -4.93 -28.43 9.72
C HIS A 123 -4.78 -28.33 11.25
N HIS A 124 -3.89 -27.45 11.70
CA HIS A 124 -3.68 -27.13 13.10
C HIS A 124 -3.99 -25.65 13.36
N PRO A 125 -5.21 -25.30 13.77
CA PRO A 125 -5.60 -23.90 13.98
C PRO A 125 -4.66 -23.19 14.96
N GLY A 126 -4.21 -21.98 14.60
CA GLY A 126 -3.29 -21.18 15.42
C GLY A 126 -1.80 -21.50 15.23
N ARG A 127 -1.46 -22.53 14.44
CA ARG A 127 -0.06 -22.84 14.09
C ARG A 127 0.50 -21.78 13.14
N ILE A 128 1.73 -21.35 13.41
CA ILE A 128 2.52 -20.44 12.56
C ILE A 128 3.84 -21.14 12.28
N GLU A 129 4.24 -21.19 11.01
CA GLU A 129 5.46 -21.85 10.57
C GLU A 129 6.33 -20.88 9.78
N HIS A 130 7.65 -21.01 9.93
CA HIS A 130 8.61 -20.25 9.14
C HIS A 130 9.80 -21.15 8.84
N THR A 131 10.32 -21.07 7.62
CA THR A 131 11.53 -21.78 7.22
C THR A 131 12.49 -20.86 6.48
N VAL A 132 13.78 -21.19 6.56
CA VAL A 132 14.87 -20.56 5.80
C VAL A 132 15.75 -21.66 5.20
N GLY A 133 16.45 -21.36 4.11
CA GLY A 133 17.32 -22.31 3.41
C GLY A 133 16.80 -22.65 2.02
N TRP A 134 16.86 -23.93 1.64
CA TRP A 134 16.44 -24.39 0.30
C TRP A 134 15.02 -23.88 -0.05
N PRO A 135 14.78 -23.37 -1.27
CA PRO A 135 15.62 -23.43 -2.47
C PRO A 135 16.63 -22.28 -2.62
N LEU A 136 16.79 -21.43 -1.61
CA LEU A 136 17.68 -20.27 -1.68
C LEU A 136 19.14 -20.65 -1.38
N GLU A 137 20.08 -19.95 -2.03
CA GLU A 137 21.49 -19.98 -1.68
C GLU A 137 21.75 -19.29 -0.34
N ARG A 138 22.85 -19.63 0.35
CA ARG A 138 23.21 -19.06 1.66
C ARG A 138 23.41 -17.54 1.65
N THR A 139 23.64 -16.95 0.48
CA THR A 139 23.85 -15.52 0.25
C THR A 139 22.58 -14.79 -0.15
N THR A 140 21.44 -15.49 -0.29
CA THR A 140 20.16 -14.92 -0.68
C THR A 140 19.24 -14.80 0.53
N TYR A 141 18.78 -13.59 0.83
CA TYR A 141 17.84 -13.34 1.92
C TYR A 141 16.41 -13.72 1.51
N GLY A 142 15.76 -14.57 2.30
CA GLY A 142 14.36 -14.96 2.10
C GLY A 142 13.95 -16.15 2.98
N GLY A 143 12.68 -16.55 2.88
CA GLY A 143 12.11 -17.64 3.65
C GLY A 143 10.63 -17.87 3.35
N SER A 144 10.02 -18.79 4.08
CA SER A 144 8.57 -19.05 4.06
C SER A 144 7.87 -18.48 5.29
N PHE A 145 6.55 -18.36 5.20
CA PHE A 145 5.63 -17.96 6.27
C PHE A 145 4.35 -18.81 6.18
#